data_AF-A0A7S1Z0D5-F1
#
_entry.id   AF-A0A7S1Z0D5-F1
#
_cell.length_a   1.000
_cell.length_b   1.000
_cell.length_c   1.000
_cell.angle_alpha   90.00
_cell.angle_beta   90.00
_cell.angle_gamma   90.00
#
_symmetry.space_group_name_H-M   'P 1'
#
loop_
_entity.id
_entity.type
_entity.pdbx_description
1 polymer ?
#
loop_
_entity_poly.entity_id
_entity_poly.type
_entity_poly.pdbx_seq_one_letter_code
_entity_poly.pdbx_strand_id
1 'polypeptide(L)'
;NKHVTRGFDVRRIFATMAASYLAAPRFTEEEEEQEQAEMTEEERDEALRDLYGDLYDGLNRGGENANDGGGGPGGAPSTTTTTTTTDALDEPVERGLAELDAELARLAREPLVVKSLEGFGQTYLQTSCIERARSACPDIVDSDKHKLRFLRAENFNASLAAVRLINYWNERIQIFGDEKAFQRLTLTEALRDDTSEISLGFCSLAPELDGSGRAIVVVDQSKLEKQKWCNLKRSTMLRAVWYVFHAALENVAAQRRGVVLMIIPRNAQFDQFDRKLESQMTRSTRDVLPIRVVGVHVCHPPGFYGMIAPNAKYLLGRKMRARLRVHSGSFRTCLKELAE
;
A
#
# COMPACT_ATOMS: atom_id res chain seq x y z
N ASN A 1 -4.71 -52.94 -2.57
CA ASN A 1 -4.48 -51.48 -2.67
C ASN A 1 -3.30 -51.05 -1.82
N LYS A 2 -2.09 -51.05 -2.37
CA LYS A 2 -0.92 -50.36 -1.77
C LYS A 2 -0.83 -48.99 -2.42
N HIS A 3 -1.28 -47.95 -1.72
CA HIS A 3 -1.02 -46.57 -2.16
C HIS A 3 0.48 -46.29 -2.01
N VAL A 4 1.17 -46.17 -3.14
CA VAL A 4 2.55 -45.69 -3.19
C VAL A 4 2.52 -44.20 -2.87
N THR A 5 2.74 -43.84 -1.62
CA THR A 5 3.05 -42.46 -1.24
C THR A 5 4.46 -42.15 -1.77
N ARG A 6 4.57 -41.49 -2.93
CA ARG A 6 5.82 -40.85 -3.34
C ARG A 6 6.19 -39.84 -2.25
N GLY A 7 7.25 -40.13 -1.49
CA GLY A 7 7.77 -39.21 -0.49
C GLY A 7 8.12 -37.88 -1.16
N PHE A 8 7.48 -36.80 -0.73
CA PHE A 8 7.83 -35.45 -1.15
C PHE A 8 9.23 -35.13 -0.60
N ASP A 9 10.21 -34.98 -1.50
CA ASP A 9 11.57 -34.57 -1.11
C ASP A 9 11.60 -33.06 -0.83
N VAL A 10 11.41 -32.72 0.45
CA VAL A 10 11.44 -31.34 0.96
C VAL A 10 12.76 -30.64 0.62
N ARG A 11 13.88 -31.38 0.55
CA ARG A 11 15.20 -30.80 0.21
C ARG A 11 15.24 -30.33 -1.23
N ARG A 12 14.63 -31.08 -2.15
CA ARG A 12 14.56 -30.70 -3.57
C ARG A 12 13.69 -29.48 -3.81
N ILE A 13 12.58 -29.34 -3.09
CA ILE A 13 11.72 -28.15 -3.15
C ILE A 13 12.48 -26.93 -2.61
N PHE A 14 13.12 -27.07 -1.44
CA PHE A 14 13.92 -26.00 -0.85
C PHE A 14 15.06 -25.57 -1.79
N ALA A 15 15.78 -26.53 -2.40
CA ALA A 15 16.84 -26.23 -3.35
C ALA A 15 16.32 -25.50 -4.60
N THR A 16 15.13 -25.87 -5.10
CA THR A 16 14.52 -25.22 -6.26
C THR A 16 14.08 -23.80 -5.94
N MET A 17 13.45 -23.59 -4.78
CA MET A 17 13.04 -22.26 -4.32
C MET A 17 14.26 -21.36 -4.04
N ALA A 18 15.26 -21.89 -3.34
CA ALA A 18 16.51 -21.18 -3.07
C ALA A 18 17.19 -20.81 -4.39
N ALA A 19 17.32 -21.72 -5.35
CA ALA A 19 17.89 -21.44 -6.67
C ALA A 19 17.11 -20.33 -7.40
N SER A 20 15.77 -20.35 -7.37
CA SER A 20 14.95 -19.30 -7.97
C SER A 20 15.12 -17.93 -7.30
N TYR A 21 15.36 -17.89 -5.99
CA TYR A 21 15.66 -16.66 -5.23
C TYR A 21 17.11 -16.20 -5.38
N LEU A 22 18.03 -17.12 -5.64
CA LEU A 22 19.43 -16.82 -5.93
C LEU A 22 19.61 -16.26 -7.35
N ALA A 23 18.81 -16.74 -8.30
CA ALA A 23 18.86 -16.28 -9.70
C ALA A 23 18.01 -15.03 -9.99
N ALA A 24 17.18 -14.57 -9.04
CA ALA A 24 16.38 -13.36 -9.22
C ALA A 24 17.25 -12.10 -9.17
N PRO A 25 16.88 -11.01 -9.90
CA PRO A 25 17.51 -9.71 -9.71
C PRO A 25 17.42 -9.28 -8.24
N ARG A 26 18.53 -8.78 -7.72
CA ARG A 26 18.67 -8.36 -6.33
C ARG A 26 19.05 -6.90 -6.32
N PHE A 27 18.49 -6.17 -5.37
CA PHE A 27 18.97 -4.84 -5.03
C PHE A 27 20.20 -4.98 -4.14
N THR A 28 21.38 -4.62 -4.65
CA THR A 28 22.65 -4.77 -3.93
C THR A 28 22.84 -3.64 -2.90
N GLU A 29 23.77 -3.81 -1.96
CA GLU A 29 24.15 -2.74 -1.03
C GLU A 29 24.75 -1.54 -1.78
N GLU A 30 25.53 -1.78 -2.83
CA GLU A 30 26.10 -0.72 -3.69
C GLU A 30 25.02 0.06 -4.45
N GLU A 31 24.01 -0.64 -5.00
CA GLU A 31 22.85 0.01 -5.62
C GLU A 31 22.03 0.81 -4.59
N GLU A 32 21.92 0.32 -3.36
CA GLU A 32 21.26 1.04 -2.26
C GLU A 32 22.00 2.30 -1.87
N GLU A 33 23.32 2.22 -1.71
CA GLU A 33 24.19 3.37 -1.43
C GLU A 33 24.15 4.40 -2.57
N GLN A 34 24.24 3.94 -3.83
CA GLN A 34 24.15 4.81 -5.00
C GLN A 34 22.78 5.51 -5.06
N GLU A 35 21.69 4.77 -4.88
CA GLU A 35 20.34 5.34 -4.92
C GLU A 35 20.11 6.37 -3.81
N GLN A 36 20.67 6.14 -2.62
CA GLN A 36 20.65 7.09 -1.50
C GLN A 36 21.52 8.32 -1.77
N ALA A 37 22.66 8.17 -2.43
CA ALA A 37 23.53 9.27 -2.83
C ALA A 37 22.91 10.14 -3.94
N GLU A 38 22.16 9.52 -4.86
CA GLU A 38 21.42 10.20 -5.92
C GLU A 38 20.07 10.77 -5.42
N MET A 39 19.67 10.51 -4.18
CA MET A 39 18.39 10.98 -3.65
C MET A 39 18.47 12.47 -3.40
N THR A 40 17.57 13.23 -4.04
CA THR A 40 17.53 14.67 -3.81
C THR A 40 17.13 14.94 -2.36
N GLU A 41 17.56 16.08 -1.83
CA GLU A 41 17.14 16.51 -0.49
C GLU A 41 15.61 16.59 -0.39
N GLU A 42 14.94 17.04 -1.46
CA GLU A 42 13.48 17.07 -1.57
C GLU A 42 12.83 15.67 -1.51
N GLU A 43 13.38 14.67 -2.21
CA GLU A 43 12.89 13.29 -2.14
C GLU A 43 13.07 12.68 -0.75
N ARG A 44 14.21 13.00 -0.10
CA ARG A 44 14.52 12.56 1.26
C ARG A 44 13.57 13.20 2.27
N ASP A 45 13.33 14.50 2.14
CA ASP A 45 12.38 15.25 2.96
C ASP A 45 10.95 14.77 2.74
N GLU A 46 10.53 14.48 1.50
CA GLU A 46 9.23 13.87 1.21
C GLU A 46 9.09 12.52 1.92
N ALA A 47 10.11 11.67 1.84
CA ALA A 47 10.09 10.36 2.50
C ALA A 47 10.06 10.47 4.04
N LEU A 48 10.79 11.43 4.62
CA LEU A 48 10.79 11.68 6.06
C LEU A 48 9.46 12.28 6.52
N ARG A 49 8.90 13.24 5.77
CA ARG A 49 7.57 13.81 6.05
C ARG A 49 6.48 12.75 5.94
N ASP A 50 6.55 11.85 4.96
CA ASP A 50 5.60 10.74 4.87
C ASP A 50 5.72 9.81 6.08
N LEU A 51 6.94 9.51 6.56
CA LEU A 51 7.18 8.59 7.68
C LEU A 51 6.81 9.19 9.04
N TYR A 52 7.18 10.45 9.31
CA TYR A 52 7.06 11.06 10.63
C TYR A 52 5.94 12.11 10.71
N GLY A 53 5.34 12.50 9.58
CA GLY A 53 4.20 13.42 9.53
C GLY A 53 4.47 14.74 10.26
N ASP A 54 3.53 15.13 11.11
CA ASP A 54 3.55 16.39 11.87
C ASP A 54 4.77 16.51 12.81
N LEU A 55 5.40 15.40 13.21
CA LEU A 55 6.62 15.40 14.02
C LEU A 55 7.81 15.99 13.25
N TYR A 56 7.91 15.71 11.95
CA TYR A 56 8.98 16.22 11.09
C TYR A 56 8.90 17.75 10.98
N ASP A 57 7.71 18.27 10.71
CA ASP A 57 7.49 19.72 10.59
C ASP A 57 7.73 20.45 11.92
N GLY A 58 7.44 19.80 13.06
CA GLY A 58 7.72 20.31 14.40
C GLY A 58 9.21 20.45 14.70
N LEU A 59 10.03 19.46 14.32
CA LEU A 59 11.48 19.49 14.52
C LEU A 59 12.15 20.59 13.68
N ASN A 60 11.72 20.78 12.43
CA ASN A 60 12.30 21.80 11.55
C ASN A 60 11.89 23.23 11.95
N ARG A 61 10.68 23.45 12.48
CA ARG A 61 10.27 24.77 13.01
C ARG A 61 11.02 25.18 14.28
N GLY A 62 11.56 24.22 15.04
CA GLY A 62 12.27 24.47 16.30
C GLY A 62 13.62 25.18 16.13
N GLY A 63 14.20 25.20 14.92
CA GLY A 63 15.52 25.79 14.66
C GLY A 63 15.54 27.31 14.46
N GLU A 64 14.44 27.91 14.00
CA GLU A 64 14.46 29.32 13.54
C GLU A 64 14.08 30.35 14.62
N ASN A 65 13.50 29.94 15.75
CA ASN A 65 12.96 30.87 16.77
C ASN A 65 13.71 30.89 18.11
N ALA A 66 14.90 30.29 18.21
CA ALA A 66 15.65 30.26 19.47
C ALA A 66 16.40 31.56 19.82
N ASN A 67 16.23 32.66 19.06
CA ASN A 67 17.04 33.88 19.24
C ASN A 67 16.28 35.16 19.61
N ASP A 68 15.02 35.10 20.03
CA ASP A 68 14.30 36.30 20.51
C ASP A 68 14.08 36.24 22.02
N GLY A 69 15.19 36.40 22.76
CA GLY A 69 15.22 36.59 24.21
C GLY A 69 14.76 38.00 24.59
N GLY A 70 13.45 38.27 24.47
CA GLY A 70 12.82 39.52 24.89
C GLY A 70 11.72 39.29 25.92
N GLY A 71 12.10 39.23 27.20
CA GLY A 71 11.14 39.12 28.31
C GLY A 71 10.27 40.35 28.47
N GLY A 72 8.95 40.20 28.30
CA GLY A 72 7.94 41.21 28.65
C GLY A 72 6.79 40.57 29.43
N PRO A 73 6.44 41.05 30.64
CA PRO A 73 5.35 40.49 31.42
C PRO A 73 4.03 41.21 31.12
N GLY A 74 2.96 40.43 30.95
CA GLY A 74 1.59 40.88 31.24
C GLY A 74 0.73 41.23 30.03
N GLY A 75 0.06 40.23 29.46
CA GLY A 75 -1.07 40.42 28.55
C GLY A 75 -2.19 39.45 28.92
N ALA A 76 -3.37 39.98 29.25
CA ALA A 76 -4.57 39.24 29.63
C ALA A 76 -5.08 38.29 28.53
N PRO A 77 -5.83 37.21 28.87
CA PRO A 77 -6.30 36.23 27.90
C PRO A 77 -7.35 36.85 26.96
N SER A 78 -6.97 37.06 25.70
CA SER A 78 -7.88 37.46 24.64
C SER A 78 -8.67 36.26 24.15
N THR A 79 -9.99 36.29 24.37
CA THR A 79 -10.98 35.37 23.78
C THR A 79 -10.90 35.45 22.26
N THR A 80 -10.25 34.47 21.65
CA THR A 80 -10.10 34.37 20.21
C THR A 80 -11.30 33.60 19.65
N THR A 81 -12.21 34.32 18.99
CA THR A 81 -13.37 33.77 18.29
C THR A 81 -12.88 32.91 17.13
N THR A 82 -13.02 31.59 17.24
CA THR A 82 -12.67 30.63 16.18
C THR A 82 -13.77 30.65 15.13
N THR A 83 -13.64 31.51 14.12
CA THR A 83 -14.44 31.41 12.89
C THR A 83 -14.04 30.14 12.15
N THR A 84 -14.94 29.16 12.13
CA THR A 84 -14.85 27.93 11.35
C THR A 84 -14.95 28.25 9.87
N THR A 85 -13.79 28.40 9.21
CA THR A 85 -13.66 28.56 7.76
C THR A 85 -13.85 27.20 7.07
N THR A 86 -15.11 26.77 6.90
CA THR A 86 -15.42 25.50 6.21
C THR A 86 -15.45 25.65 4.68
N ASP A 87 -15.66 26.84 4.15
CA ASP A 87 -15.94 27.03 2.71
C ASP A 87 -14.71 26.91 1.79
N ALA A 88 -13.49 27.02 2.32
CA ALA A 88 -12.26 26.98 1.50
C ALA A 88 -11.76 25.55 1.20
N LEU A 89 -12.32 24.52 1.85
CA LEU A 89 -11.86 23.13 1.68
C LEU A 89 -12.62 22.36 0.58
N ASP A 90 -13.74 22.90 0.09
CA ASP A 90 -14.62 22.21 -0.85
C ASP A 90 -14.37 22.59 -2.32
N GLU A 91 -13.83 23.77 -2.62
CA GLU A 91 -13.51 24.20 -4.00
C GLU A 91 -12.57 23.23 -4.76
N PRO A 92 -11.55 22.61 -4.13
CA PRO A 92 -10.70 21.62 -4.80
C PRO A 92 -11.44 20.33 -5.19
N VAL A 93 -12.57 20.02 -4.53
CA VAL A 93 -13.30 18.75 -4.71
C VAL A 93 -14.06 18.74 -6.02
N GLU A 94 -14.91 19.75 -6.25
CA GLU A 94 -15.75 19.81 -7.46
C GLU A 94 -14.89 19.93 -8.73
N ARG A 95 -13.87 20.78 -8.68
CA ARG A 95 -12.91 20.95 -9.78
C ARG A 95 -12.17 19.64 -10.09
N GLY A 96 -11.62 18.99 -9.07
CA GLY A 96 -10.89 17.73 -9.25
C GLY A 96 -11.77 16.61 -9.82
N LEU A 97 -13.04 16.54 -9.43
CA LEU A 97 -14.00 15.58 -10.00
C LEU A 97 -14.29 15.86 -11.47
N ALA A 98 -14.54 17.12 -11.83
CA ALA A 98 -14.77 17.51 -13.23
C ALA A 98 -13.55 17.24 -14.11
N GLU A 99 -12.34 17.54 -13.62
CA GLU A 99 -11.08 17.27 -14.31
C GLU A 99 -10.83 15.77 -14.47
N LEU A 100 -11.11 14.96 -13.45
CA LEU A 100 -11.01 13.50 -13.54
C LEU A 100 -11.94 12.93 -14.61
N ASP A 101 -13.20 13.39 -14.66
CA ASP A 101 -14.15 12.93 -15.67
C ASP A 101 -13.72 13.36 -17.09
N ALA A 102 -13.18 14.57 -17.25
CA ALA A 102 -12.61 15.02 -18.51
C ALA A 102 -11.42 14.14 -18.95
N GLU A 103 -10.54 13.76 -18.03
CA GLU A 103 -9.40 12.89 -18.32
C GLU A 103 -9.80 11.45 -18.65
N LEU A 104 -10.77 10.88 -17.94
CA LEU A 104 -11.33 9.58 -18.31
C LEU A 104 -11.93 9.59 -19.71
N ALA A 105 -12.63 10.68 -20.07
CA ALA A 105 -13.18 10.84 -21.42
C ALA A 105 -12.07 11.00 -22.48
N ARG A 106 -10.97 11.70 -22.16
CA ARG A 106 -9.81 11.82 -23.05
C ARG A 106 -9.14 10.47 -23.27
N LEU A 107 -8.85 9.71 -22.20
CA LEU A 107 -8.22 8.39 -22.28
C LEU A 107 -9.07 7.37 -23.04
N ALA A 108 -10.39 7.48 -22.97
CA ALA A 108 -11.29 6.64 -23.76
C ALA A 108 -11.14 6.85 -25.28
N ARG A 109 -10.85 8.09 -25.71
CA ARG A 109 -10.61 8.42 -27.13
C ARG A 109 -9.18 8.14 -27.56
N GLU A 110 -8.23 8.40 -26.67
CA GLU A 110 -6.79 8.34 -26.94
C GLU A 110 -6.09 7.50 -25.85
N PRO A 111 -6.07 6.15 -26.01
CA PRO A 111 -5.44 5.27 -25.05
C PRO A 111 -3.95 5.59 -24.90
N LEU A 112 -3.50 5.83 -23.66
CA LEU A 112 -2.10 6.04 -23.35
C LEU A 112 -1.30 4.74 -23.52
N VAL A 113 -0.17 4.83 -24.22
CA VAL A 113 0.86 3.79 -24.22
C VAL A 113 1.75 4.02 -23.00
N VAL A 114 1.44 3.35 -21.89
CA VAL A 114 2.28 3.40 -20.70
C VAL A 114 3.41 2.40 -20.86
N LYS A 115 4.65 2.91 -20.90
CA LYS A 115 5.83 2.05 -20.79
C LYS A 115 5.84 1.50 -19.36
N SER A 116 5.68 0.19 -19.22
CA SER A 116 5.91 -0.48 -17.94
C SER A 116 7.34 -0.21 -17.51
N LEU A 117 7.51 0.39 -16.34
CA LEU A 117 8.82 0.76 -15.79
C LEU A 117 9.70 -0.47 -15.46
N GLU A 118 9.16 -1.69 -15.49
CA GLU A 118 9.82 -2.86 -14.88
C GLU A 118 9.93 -4.09 -15.80
N GLY A 119 10.05 -3.91 -17.11
CA GLY A 119 10.30 -5.04 -18.03
C GLY A 119 9.14 -6.04 -18.18
N PHE A 120 8.02 -5.82 -17.50
CA PHE A 120 6.79 -6.59 -17.62
C PHE A 120 5.95 -6.12 -18.81
N GLY A 121 6.52 -6.13 -20.02
CA GLY A 121 5.82 -5.85 -21.28
C GLY A 121 5.20 -4.45 -21.41
N GLN A 122 4.87 -4.04 -22.63
CA GLN A 122 3.96 -2.91 -22.82
C GLN A 122 2.57 -3.36 -22.42
N THR A 123 1.97 -2.69 -21.43
CA THR A 123 0.57 -2.90 -21.09
C THR A 123 -0.21 -1.73 -21.66
N TYR A 124 -1.08 -2.01 -22.64
CA TYR A 124 -2.04 -1.03 -23.12
C TYR A 124 -3.06 -0.79 -22.00
N LEU A 125 -3.30 0.47 -21.65
CA LEU A 125 -4.40 0.85 -20.76
C LEU A 125 -5.71 0.48 -21.46
N GLN A 126 -6.33 -0.62 -21.04
CA GLN A 126 -7.63 -1.04 -21.56
C GLN A 126 -8.72 -0.21 -20.89
N THR A 127 -9.18 0.83 -21.58
CA THR A 127 -10.32 1.66 -21.15
C THR A 127 -11.65 0.91 -21.21
N SER A 128 -11.73 -0.18 -21.97
CA SER A 128 -12.93 -1.04 -22.00
C SER A 128 -13.34 -1.53 -20.61
N CYS A 129 -12.41 -1.70 -19.67
CA CYS A 129 -12.72 -2.14 -18.31
C CYS A 129 -13.48 -1.09 -17.50
N ILE A 130 -13.24 0.22 -17.70
CA ILE A 130 -14.02 1.26 -17.03
C ILE A 130 -15.43 1.37 -17.63
N GLU A 131 -15.57 1.21 -18.95
CA GLU A 131 -16.88 1.19 -19.61
C GLU A 131 -17.73 0.02 -19.15
N ARG A 132 -17.12 -1.17 -19.05
CA ARG A 132 -17.75 -2.35 -18.45
C ARG A 132 -18.17 -2.09 -17.01
N ALA A 133 -17.32 -1.46 -16.21
CA ALA A 133 -17.64 -1.13 -14.83
C ALA A 133 -18.79 -0.11 -14.73
N ARG A 134 -18.81 0.94 -15.57
CA ARG A 134 -19.91 1.91 -15.64
C ARG A 134 -21.24 1.25 -16.02
N SER A 135 -21.19 0.29 -16.94
CA SER A 135 -22.38 -0.48 -17.33
C SER A 135 -22.86 -1.42 -16.20
N ALA A 136 -21.94 -2.10 -15.52
CA ALA A 136 -22.27 -3.12 -14.53
C ALA A 136 -22.58 -2.58 -13.12
N CYS A 137 -21.91 -1.50 -12.69
CA CYS A 137 -22.01 -0.93 -11.35
C CYS A 137 -21.79 0.60 -11.35
N PRO A 138 -22.68 1.38 -12.01
CA PRO A 138 -22.55 2.83 -12.09
C PRO A 138 -22.59 3.51 -10.72
N ASP A 139 -23.34 2.93 -9.76
CA ASP A 139 -23.43 3.41 -8.38
C ASP A 139 -22.10 3.35 -7.62
N ILE A 140 -21.18 2.51 -8.06
CA ILE A 140 -19.82 2.42 -7.50
C ILE A 140 -18.88 3.32 -8.30
N VAL A 141 -18.78 3.09 -9.62
CA VAL A 141 -17.77 3.71 -10.49
C VAL A 141 -17.93 5.22 -10.58
N ASP A 142 -19.17 5.68 -10.78
CA ASP A 142 -19.43 7.09 -11.04
C ASP A 142 -19.72 7.88 -9.76
N SER A 143 -19.70 7.22 -8.59
CA SER A 143 -19.87 7.91 -7.30
C SER A 143 -18.68 8.83 -6.98
N ASP A 144 -18.99 10.05 -6.54
CA ASP A 144 -17.98 11.03 -6.10
C ASP A 144 -17.10 10.46 -4.99
N LYS A 145 -17.70 9.68 -4.08
CA LYS A 145 -16.96 9.02 -2.99
C LYS A 145 -15.88 8.08 -3.53
N HIS A 146 -16.16 7.32 -4.59
CA HIS A 146 -15.18 6.42 -5.19
C HIS A 146 -14.09 7.21 -5.92
N LYS A 147 -14.48 8.16 -6.78
CA LYS A 147 -13.56 9.04 -7.51
C LYS A 147 -12.62 9.83 -6.60
N LEU A 148 -13.13 10.37 -5.49
CA LEU A 148 -12.35 11.13 -4.52
C LEU A 148 -11.23 10.34 -3.87
N ARG A 149 -11.35 9.01 -3.75
CA ARG A 149 -10.26 8.17 -3.24
C ARG A 149 -9.05 8.26 -4.17
N PHE A 150 -9.26 8.18 -5.48
CA PHE A 150 -8.19 8.25 -6.48
C PHE A 150 -7.59 9.64 -6.56
N LEU A 151 -8.41 10.69 -6.54
CA LEU A 151 -7.93 12.07 -6.49
C LEU A 151 -7.06 12.31 -5.25
N ARG A 152 -7.51 11.89 -4.06
CA ARG A 152 -6.73 12.07 -2.82
C ARG A 152 -5.42 11.28 -2.85
N ALA A 153 -5.42 10.08 -3.40
CA ALA A 153 -4.21 9.27 -3.54
C ALA A 153 -3.15 9.92 -4.44
N GLU A 154 -3.59 10.69 -5.44
CA GLU A 154 -2.76 11.38 -6.42
C GLU A 154 -2.65 12.90 -6.19
N ASN A 155 -2.91 13.35 -4.96
CA ASN A 155 -2.86 14.78 -4.58
C ASN A 155 -3.64 15.70 -5.54
N PHE A 156 -4.82 15.25 -5.96
CA PHE A 156 -5.72 15.91 -6.92
C PHE A 156 -5.16 16.08 -8.34
N ASN A 157 -4.12 15.33 -8.71
CA ASN A 157 -3.72 15.20 -10.11
C ASN A 157 -4.72 14.30 -10.87
N ALA A 158 -5.67 14.93 -11.56
CA ALA A 158 -6.73 14.24 -12.29
C ALA A 158 -6.21 13.23 -13.34
N SER A 159 -5.10 13.55 -14.00
CA SER A 159 -4.51 12.68 -15.03
C SER A 159 -3.96 11.39 -14.42
N LEU A 160 -3.19 11.50 -13.34
CA LEU A 160 -2.68 10.33 -12.60
C LEU A 160 -3.82 9.53 -11.95
N ALA A 161 -4.82 10.21 -11.40
CA ALA A 161 -5.99 9.57 -10.81
C ALA A 161 -6.79 8.78 -11.84
N ALA A 162 -6.95 9.30 -13.06
CA ALA A 162 -7.61 8.61 -14.17
C ALA A 162 -6.87 7.33 -14.56
N VAL A 163 -5.54 7.39 -14.68
CA VAL A 163 -4.70 6.21 -14.98
C VAL A 163 -4.83 5.17 -13.87
N ARG A 164 -4.74 5.58 -12.60
CA ARG A 164 -4.89 4.67 -11.45
C ARG A 164 -6.29 4.03 -11.42
N LEU A 165 -7.35 4.78 -11.71
CA LEU A 165 -8.72 4.24 -11.75
C LEU A 165 -8.90 3.19 -12.86
N ILE A 166 -8.31 3.40 -14.03
CA ILE A 166 -8.35 2.39 -15.11
C ILE A 166 -7.56 1.14 -14.68
N ASN A 167 -6.36 1.31 -14.12
CA ASN A 167 -5.56 0.20 -13.59
C ASN A 167 -6.30 -0.57 -12.49
N TYR A 168 -7.02 0.13 -11.62
CA TYR A 168 -7.86 -0.46 -10.59
C TYR A 168 -8.87 -1.43 -11.16
N TRP A 169 -9.66 -1.02 -12.17
CA TRP A 169 -10.67 -1.90 -12.76
C TRP A 169 -10.06 -3.06 -13.55
N ASN A 170 -8.95 -2.83 -14.25
CA ASN A 170 -8.20 -3.90 -14.93
C ASN A 170 -7.74 -4.99 -13.94
N GLU A 171 -7.07 -4.57 -12.87
CA GLU A 171 -6.55 -5.50 -11.88
C GLU A 171 -7.69 -6.16 -11.09
N ARG A 172 -8.78 -5.43 -10.82
CA ARG A 172 -9.96 -5.98 -10.16
C ARG A 172 -10.60 -7.10 -10.98
N ILE A 173 -10.72 -6.95 -12.30
CA ILE A 173 -11.18 -8.04 -13.19
C ILE A 173 -10.22 -9.23 -13.15
N GLN A 174 -8.90 -8.98 -13.18
CA GLN A 174 -7.90 -10.04 -13.11
C GLN A 174 -7.96 -10.84 -11.80
N ILE A 175 -8.19 -10.17 -10.67
CA ILE A 175 -8.17 -10.78 -9.33
C ILE A 175 -9.49 -11.49 -9.02
N PHE A 176 -10.63 -10.86 -9.35
CA PHE A 176 -11.96 -11.31 -8.94
C PHE A 176 -12.69 -12.11 -10.04
N GLY A 177 -12.24 -11.99 -11.30
CA GLY A 177 -12.95 -12.52 -12.46
C GLY A 177 -14.13 -11.64 -12.87
N ASP A 178 -14.66 -11.89 -14.08
CA ASP A 178 -15.67 -11.04 -14.71
C ASP A 178 -16.98 -10.93 -13.90
N GLU A 179 -17.36 -11.97 -13.17
CA GLU A 179 -18.61 -12.00 -12.40
C GLU A 179 -18.55 -11.22 -11.09
N LYS A 180 -17.40 -11.21 -10.42
CA LYS A 180 -17.25 -10.64 -9.06
C LYS A 180 -16.57 -9.28 -9.04
N ALA A 181 -15.84 -8.92 -10.09
CA ALA A 181 -15.10 -7.67 -10.14
C ALA A 181 -16.01 -6.43 -10.00
N PHE A 182 -17.26 -6.52 -10.43
CA PHE A 182 -18.23 -5.42 -10.42
C PHE A 182 -19.18 -5.43 -9.20
N GLN A 183 -19.05 -6.42 -8.32
CA GLN A 183 -19.84 -6.48 -7.08
C GLN A 183 -19.24 -5.56 -6.01
N ARG A 184 -19.97 -5.26 -4.93
CA ARG A 184 -19.37 -4.51 -3.81
C ARG A 184 -18.34 -5.39 -3.13
N LEU A 185 -17.23 -4.77 -2.69
CA LEU A 185 -16.15 -5.50 -2.02
C LEU A 185 -16.51 -5.77 -0.55
N THR A 186 -17.50 -6.66 -0.36
CA THR A 186 -18.02 -7.05 0.96
C THR A 186 -17.95 -8.56 1.11
N LEU A 187 -17.99 -9.03 2.36
CA LEU A 187 -17.99 -10.46 2.70
C LEU A 187 -19.24 -11.20 2.22
N THR A 188 -20.32 -10.49 1.90
CA THR A 188 -21.59 -11.07 1.43
C THR A 188 -21.70 -11.12 -0.10
N GLU A 189 -20.82 -10.41 -0.81
CA GLU A 189 -20.82 -10.29 -2.27
C GLU A 189 -19.50 -10.80 -2.87
N ALA A 190 -18.60 -9.91 -3.34
CA ALA A 190 -17.41 -10.28 -4.08
C ALA A 190 -16.46 -11.27 -3.36
N LEU A 191 -16.56 -11.33 -2.03
CA LEU A 191 -15.72 -12.15 -1.14
C LEU A 191 -16.50 -13.28 -0.43
N ARG A 192 -17.74 -13.57 -0.86
CA ARG A 192 -18.58 -14.62 -0.23
C ARG A 192 -17.84 -15.96 -0.09
N ASP A 193 -17.04 -16.30 -1.10
CA ASP A 193 -16.31 -17.58 -1.17
C ASP A 193 -14.94 -17.56 -0.47
N ASP A 194 -14.54 -16.42 0.13
CA ASP A 194 -13.23 -16.24 0.79
C ASP A 194 -13.37 -15.94 2.28
N THR A 195 -14.58 -16.04 2.84
CA THR A 195 -14.88 -15.66 4.23
C THR A 195 -14.05 -16.45 5.23
N SER A 196 -13.88 -17.76 5.03
CA SER A 196 -13.04 -18.60 5.88
C SER A 196 -11.57 -18.16 5.87
N GLU A 197 -11.03 -17.83 4.72
CA GLU A 197 -9.62 -17.46 4.52
C GLU A 197 -9.33 -16.05 5.03
N ILE A 198 -10.27 -15.12 4.84
CA ILE A 198 -10.20 -13.77 5.41
C ILE A 198 -10.25 -13.85 6.94
N SER A 199 -11.07 -14.74 7.50
CA SER A 199 -11.19 -14.93 8.95
C SER A 199 -9.92 -15.43 9.63
N LEU A 200 -8.93 -15.93 8.87
CA LEU A 200 -7.62 -16.28 9.41
C LEU A 200 -6.87 -15.07 9.98
N GLY A 201 -7.23 -13.85 9.54
CA GLY A 201 -6.67 -12.61 10.09
C GLY A 201 -5.22 -12.36 9.70
N PHE A 202 -4.73 -12.97 8.62
CA PHE A 202 -3.35 -12.73 8.17
C PHE A 202 -3.14 -11.31 7.64
N CYS A 203 -4.20 -10.66 7.18
CA CYS A 203 -4.23 -9.25 6.82
C CYS A 203 -5.41 -8.62 7.56
N SER A 204 -5.18 -7.54 8.29
CA SER A 204 -6.21 -6.87 9.09
C SER A 204 -5.90 -5.39 9.26
N LEU A 205 -6.90 -4.62 9.72
CA LEU A 205 -6.70 -3.26 10.19
C LEU A 205 -6.47 -3.28 11.69
N ALA A 206 -5.48 -2.51 12.16
CA ALA A 206 -5.38 -2.21 13.57
C ALA A 206 -6.62 -1.40 14.00
N PRO A 207 -7.09 -1.58 15.24
CA PRO A 207 -8.21 -0.81 15.76
C PRO A 207 -7.83 0.66 16.00
N GLU A 208 -6.56 0.94 16.31
CA GLU A 208 -6.05 2.30 16.44
C GLU A 208 -5.42 2.83 15.13
N LEU A 209 -5.47 4.15 15.00
CA LEU A 209 -4.61 4.88 14.07
C LEU A 209 -3.24 5.12 14.75
N ASP A 210 -2.20 5.38 13.97
CA ASP A 210 -0.95 5.83 14.56
C ASP A 210 -1.01 7.28 15.07
N GLY A 211 0.09 7.77 15.65
CA GLY A 211 0.18 9.13 16.20
C GLY A 211 -0.08 10.24 15.18
N SER A 212 0.07 9.96 13.89
CA SER A 212 -0.19 10.89 12.79
C SER A 212 -1.59 10.72 12.20
N GLY A 213 -2.46 9.89 12.78
CA GLY A 213 -3.82 9.65 12.32
C GLY A 213 -3.90 8.80 11.05
N ARG A 214 -2.89 7.96 10.78
CA ARG A 214 -2.82 7.07 9.62
C ARG A 214 -3.35 5.69 10.00
N ALA A 215 -4.01 5.01 9.06
CA ALA A 215 -4.46 3.65 9.29
C ALA A 215 -3.29 2.67 9.25
N ILE A 216 -3.29 1.69 10.15
CA ILE A 216 -2.26 0.65 10.20
C ILE A 216 -2.85 -0.64 9.63
N VAL A 217 -2.26 -1.13 8.54
CA VAL A 217 -2.58 -2.43 7.94
C VAL A 217 -1.56 -3.44 8.44
N VAL A 218 -2.03 -4.45 9.16
CA VAL A 218 -1.18 -5.49 9.75
C VAL A 218 -1.22 -6.75 8.86
N VAL A 219 -0.04 -7.17 8.40
CA VAL A 219 0.16 -8.43 7.66
C VAL A 219 0.94 -9.41 8.55
N ASP A 220 0.23 -10.29 9.23
CA ASP A 220 0.79 -11.26 10.17
C ASP A 220 0.84 -12.67 9.56
N GLN A 221 2.02 -13.05 9.07
CA GLN A 221 2.23 -14.37 8.47
C GLN A 221 2.20 -15.49 9.51
N SER A 222 2.38 -15.17 10.81
CA SER A 222 2.33 -16.17 11.88
C SER A 222 0.93 -16.76 12.07
N LYS A 223 -0.11 -16.07 11.60
CA LYS A 223 -1.51 -16.54 11.59
C LYS A 223 -1.77 -17.64 10.57
N LEU A 224 -0.84 -17.84 9.64
CA LEU A 224 -0.98 -18.80 8.56
C LEU A 224 -0.29 -20.10 8.98
N GLU A 225 -1.06 -21.01 9.58
CA GLU A 225 -0.60 -22.37 9.86
C GLU A 225 -0.03 -22.99 8.57
N LYS A 226 1.11 -23.70 8.69
CA LYS A 226 1.83 -24.23 7.53
C LYS A 226 0.94 -25.05 6.57
N GLN A 227 0.06 -25.89 7.13
CA GLN A 227 -0.86 -26.72 6.34
C GLN A 227 -1.97 -25.90 5.68
N LYS A 228 -2.34 -24.75 6.24
CA LYS A 228 -3.32 -23.84 5.63
C LYS A 228 -2.67 -23.05 4.50
N TRP A 229 -1.46 -22.54 4.71
CA TRP A 229 -0.74 -21.76 3.70
C TRP A 229 -0.63 -22.47 2.35
N CYS A 230 -0.20 -23.73 2.32
CA CYS A 230 -0.03 -24.46 1.06
C CYS A 230 -1.34 -24.74 0.31
N ASN A 231 -2.48 -24.61 0.98
CA ASN A 231 -3.81 -24.79 0.39
C ASN A 231 -4.48 -23.47 0.00
N LEU A 232 -3.95 -22.32 0.45
CA LEU A 232 -4.50 -21.01 0.12
C LEU A 232 -4.15 -20.62 -1.32
N LYS A 233 -5.18 -20.27 -2.09
CA LYS A 233 -5.00 -19.72 -3.43
C LYS A 233 -4.45 -18.29 -3.34
N ARG A 234 -3.47 -17.96 -4.18
CA ARG A 234 -2.94 -16.58 -4.31
C ARG A 234 -4.04 -15.54 -4.51
N SER A 235 -5.05 -15.86 -5.34
CA SER A 235 -6.18 -14.96 -5.59
C SER A 235 -6.98 -14.68 -4.33
N THR A 236 -7.22 -15.67 -3.47
CA THR A 236 -7.91 -15.49 -2.18
C THR A 236 -7.11 -14.58 -1.25
N MET A 237 -5.81 -14.78 -1.14
CA MET A 237 -4.94 -13.91 -0.34
C MET A 237 -4.93 -12.47 -0.87
N LEU A 238 -4.81 -12.29 -2.18
CA LEU A 238 -4.81 -10.97 -2.79
C LEU A 238 -6.15 -10.26 -2.62
N ARG A 239 -7.27 -10.99 -2.73
CA ARG A 239 -8.63 -10.48 -2.44
C ARG A 239 -8.80 -10.05 -0.98
N ALA A 240 -8.24 -10.80 -0.03
CA ALA A 240 -8.25 -10.41 1.38
C ALA A 240 -7.45 -9.12 1.63
N VAL A 241 -6.29 -8.96 0.99
CA VAL A 241 -5.51 -7.72 1.05
C VAL A 241 -6.31 -6.53 0.48
N TRP A 242 -6.93 -6.71 -0.69
CA TRP A 242 -7.79 -5.68 -1.29
C TRP A 242 -8.95 -5.29 -0.37
N TYR A 243 -9.60 -6.27 0.27
CA TYR A 243 -10.67 -6.01 1.24
C TYR A 243 -10.22 -5.11 2.38
N VAL A 244 -9.09 -5.43 3.01
CA VAL A 244 -8.53 -4.68 4.13
C VAL A 244 -8.16 -3.25 3.73
N PHE A 245 -7.53 -3.06 2.56
CA PHE A 245 -7.25 -1.71 2.06
C PHE A 245 -8.51 -0.92 1.75
N HIS A 246 -9.54 -1.55 1.19
CA HIS A 246 -10.82 -0.88 0.97
C HIS A 246 -11.51 -0.49 2.27
N ALA A 247 -11.41 -1.33 3.31
CA ALA A 247 -11.88 -0.98 4.64
C ALA A 247 -11.11 0.23 5.21
N ALA A 248 -9.79 0.31 5.02
CA ALA A 248 -9.00 1.50 5.40
C ALA A 248 -9.47 2.75 4.67
N LEU A 249 -9.80 2.61 3.38
CA LEU A 249 -10.30 3.69 2.52
C LEU A 249 -11.73 4.14 2.83
N GLU A 250 -12.43 3.54 3.78
CA GLU A 250 -13.66 4.12 4.31
C GLU A 250 -13.37 5.33 5.23
N ASN A 251 -12.17 5.42 5.80
CA ASN A 251 -11.75 6.55 6.62
C ASN A 251 -11.09 7.65 5.76
N VAL A 252 -11.68 8.85 5.76
CA VAL A 252 -11.15 10.01 5.01
C VAL A 252 -9.77 10.44 5.51
N ALA A 253 -9.48 10.28 6.81
CA ALA A 253 -8.15 10.57 7.36
C ALA A 253 -7.09 9.65 6.74
N ALA A 254 -7.39 8.35 6.60
CA ALA A 254 -6.49 7.39 5.95
C ALA A 254 -6.31 7.70 4.45
N GLN A 255 -7.34 8.17 3.76
CA GLN A 255 -7.22 8.61 2.36
C GLN A 255 -6.27 9.82 2.20
N ARG A 256 -6.29 10.75 3.15
CA ARG A 256 -5.49 11.98 3.10
C ARG A 256 -4.06 11.79 3.62
N ARG A 257 -3.92 11.05 4.72
CA ARG A 257 -2.65 10.88 5.45
C ARG A 257 -1.92 9.58 5.10
N GLY A 258 -2.59 8.68 4.37
CA GLY A 258 -2.03 7.41 3.95
C GLY A 258 -2.20 6.28 4.96
N VAL A 259 -1.48 5.20 4.69
CA VAL A 259 -1.50 3.95 5.45
C VAL A 259 -0.08 3.50 5.76
N VAL A 260 0.09 2.92 6.96
CA VAL A 260 1.33 2.26 7.38
C VAL A 260 1.14 0.76 7.27
N LEU A 261 2.09 0.08 6.63
CA LEU A 261 2.12 -1.38 6.57
C LEU A 261 3.00 -1.93 7.67
N MET A 262 2.42 -2.77 8.53
CA MET A 262 3.14 -3.51 9.56
C MET A 262 3.16 -5.00 9.18
N ILE A 263 4.32 -5.48 8.74
CA ILE A 263 4.53 -6.85 8.29
C ILE A 263 5.21 -7.64 9.42
N ILE A 264 4.56 -8.70 9.88
CA ILE A 264 5.03 -9.55 10.97
C ILE A 264 5.30 -10.96 10.40
N PRO A 265 6.49 -11.20 9.82
CA PRO A 265 6.89 -12.51 9.32
C PRO A 265 7.36 -13.46 10.45
N ARG A 266 6.89 -13.26 11.68
CA ARG A 266 7.36 -14.03 12.85
C ARG A 266 7.03 -15.51 12.63
N ASN A 267 8.02 -16.38 12.80
CA ASN A 267 7.92 -17.82 12.55
C ASN A 267 7.58 -18.21 11.10
N ALA A 268 7.57 -17.25 10.17
CA ALA A 268 7.41 -17.55 8.76
C ALA A 268 8.52 -18.49 8.31
N GLN A 269 8.16 -19.43 7.44
CA GLN A 269 9.06 -20.39 6.83
C GLN A 269 9.43 -19.91 5.43
N PHE A 270 10.61 -20.29 4.94
CA PHE A 270 11.07 -19.86 3.62
C PHE A 270 10.11 -20.28 2.49
N ASP A 271 9.41 -21.41 2.64
CA ASP A 271 8.41 -21.89 1.69
C ASP A 271 7.10 -21.07 1.69
N GLN A 272 6.93 -20.15 2.65
CA GLN A 272 5.81 -19.20 2.71
C GLN A 272 6.08 -17.91 1.92
N PHE A 273 7.30 -17.71 1.40
CA PHE A 273 7.63 -16.52 0.62
C PHE A 273 7.33 -16.75 -0.87
N ASP A 274 6.12 -16.36 -1.27
CA ASP A 274 5.67 -16.42 -2.66
C ASP A 274 5.95 -15.10 -3.39
N ARG A 275 7.08 -15.06 -4.10
CA ARG A 275 7.51 -13.89 -4.89
C ARG A 275 6.43 -13.36 -5.84
N LYS A 276 5.61 -14.23 -6.43
CA LYS A 276 4.55 -13.82 -7.36
C LYS A 276 3.44 -13.10 -6.61
N LEU A 277 3.04 -13.64 -5.46
CA LEU A 277 2.06 -12.99 -4.59
C LEU A 277 2.58 -11.63 -4.08
N GLU A 278 3.83 -11.58 -3.62
CA GLU A 278 4.47 -10.33 -3.16
C GLU A 278 4.53 -9.28 -4.28
N SER A 279 4.92 -9.68 -5.50
CA SER A 279 4.91 -8.79 -6.67
C SER A 279 3.51 -8.25 -6.97
N GLN A 280 2.47 -9.10 -6.90
CA GLN A 280 1.08 -8.68 -7.11
C GLN A 280 0.57 -7.74 -5.99
N MET A 281 0.94 -8.01 -4.73
CA MET A 281 0.61 -7.14 -3.60
C MET A 281 1.31 -5.78 -3.73
N THR A 282 2.61 -5.76 -4.00
CA THR A 282 3.39 -4.54 -4.19
C THR A 282 2.82 -3.71 -5.33
N ARG A 283 2.58 -4.32 -6.50
CA ARG A 283 1.93 -3.65 -7.64
C ARG A 283 0.55 -3.10 -7.27
N SER A 284 -0.28 -3.88 -6.57
CA SER A 284 -1.60 -3.44 -6.12
C SER A 284 -1.51 -2.18 -5.25
N THR A 285 -0.59 -2.16 -4.29
CA THR A 285 -0.44 -1.02 -3.37
C THR A 285 0.23 0.20 -4.01
N ARG A 286 1.12 0.01 -4.98
CA ARG A 286 1.87 1.10 -5.60
C ARG A 286 1.06 1.82 -6.69
N ASP A 287 0.47 1.06 -7.61
CA ASP A 287 0.00 1.60 -8.90
C ASP A 287 -1.51 1.46 -9.15
N VAL A 288 -2.23 0.72 -8.28
CA VAL A 288 -3.59 0.26 -8.56
C VAL A 288 -4.59 0.77 -7.51
N LEU A 289 -4.37 0.45 -6.25
CA LEU A 289 -5.26 0.86 -5.16
C LEU A 289 -5.11 2.36 -4.89
N PRO A 290 -6.20 3.09 -4.58
CA PRO A 290 -6.15 4.52 -4.29
C PRO A 290 -5.68 4.77 -2.84
N ILE A 291 -4.53 4.22 -2.47
CA ILE A 291 -3.89 4.34 -1.16
C ILE A 291 -2.52 5.01 -1.31
N ARG A 292 -2.09 5.71 -0.27
CA ARG A 292 -0.70 6.16 -0.11
C ARG A 292 -0.03 5.34 0.98
N VAL A 293 0.88 4.44 0.62
CA VAL A 293 1.69 3.73 1.62
C VAL A 293 2.83 4.63 2.06
N VAL A 294 2.77 5.11 3.30
CA VAL A 294 3.71 6.10 3.83
C VAL A 294 4.86 5.48 4.64
N GLY A 295 4.69 4.23 5.08
CA GLY A 295 5.68 3.50 5.87
C GLY A 295 5.47 2.00 5.72
N VAL A 296 6.57 1.25 5.68
CA VAL A 296 6.56 -0.21 5.69
C VAL A 296 7.50 -0.68 6.79
N HIS A 297 6.94 -1.30 7.83
CA HIS A 297 7.68 -1.80 8.97
C HIS A 297 7.66 -3.32 8.96
N VAL A 298 8.84 -3.94 8.93
CA VAL A 298 8.99 -5.39 9.05
C VAL A 298 9.44 -5.71 10.46
N CYS A 299 8.57 -6.29 11.26
CA CYS A 299 8.80 -6.54 12.68
C CYS A 299 9.09 -8.02 12.95
N HIS A 300 10.19 -8.30 13.64
CA HIS A 300 10.64 -9.66 13.95
C HIS A 300 10.91 -10.52 12.69
N PRO A 301 11.76 -10.05 11.77
CA PRO A 301 12.17 -10.85 10.63
C PRO A 301 12.76 -12.19 11.07
N PRO A 302 12.44 -13.32 10.41
CA PRO A 302 13.10 -14.59 10.67
C PRO A 302 14.58 -14.51 10.25
N GLY A 303 15.42 -15.42 10.74
CA GLY A 303 16.87 -15.38 10.45
C GLY A 303 17.23 -15.46 8.97
N PHE A 304 16.36 -16.04 8.12
CA PHE A 304 16.56 -16.08 6.67
C PHE A 304 16.11 -14.80 5.95
N TYR A 305 15.53 -13.81 6.64
CA TYR A 305 15.04 -12.57 6.03
C TYR A 305 16.13 -11.84 5.25
N GLY A 306 17.38 -11.87 5.73
CA GLY A 306 18.52 -11.28 5.01
C GLY A 306 18.74 -11.86 3.60
N MET A 307 18.31 -13.10 3.35
CA MET A 307 18.40 -13.72 2.01
C MET A 307 17.29 -13.26 1.05
N ILE A 308 16.11 -12.89 1.59
CA ILE A 308 14.94 -12.48 0.79
C ILE A 308 14.83 -10.97 0.66
N ALA A 309 15.35 -10.21 1.63
CA ALA A 309 15.24 -8.76 1.67
C ALA A 309 15.75 -8.05 0.41
N PRO A 310 16.89 -8.42 -0.22
CA PRO A 310 17.33 -7.81 -1.47
C PRO A 310 16.34 -7.98 -2.63
N ASN A 311 15.67 -9.14 -2.70
CA ASN A 311 14.65 -9.41 -3.72
C ASN A 311 13.35 -8.65 -3.43
N ALA A 312 12.96 -8.57 -2.16
CA ALA A 312 11.82 -7.75 -1.74
C ALA A 312 12.08 -6.28 -2.05
N LYS A 313 13.26 -5.74 -1.70
CA LYS A 313 13.69 -4.37 -2.01
C LYS A 313 13.72 -4.09 -3.51
N TYR A 314 14.10 -5.06 -4.35
CA TYR A 314 14.05 -4.90 -5.80
C TYR A 314 12.60 -4.66 -6.30
N LEU A 315 11.61 -5.34 -5.71
CA LEU A 315 10.19 -5.13 -6.04
C LEU A 315 9.65 -3.80 -5.49
N LEU A 316 10.20 -3.33 -4.38
CA LEU A 316 9.84 -2.04 -3.79
C LEU A 316 10.52 -0.95 -4.62
N GLY A 317 9.79 -0.17 -5.42
CA GLY A 317 10.39 0.97 -6.12
C GLY A 317 11.07 1.96 -5.16
N ARG A 318 11.92 2.85 -5.69
CA ARG A 318 12.76 3.81 -4.93
C ARG A 318 12.05 4.46 -3.73
N LYS A 319 10.88 5.07 -3.95
CA LYS A 319 10.10 5.72 -2.88
C LYS A 319 9.72 4.76 -1.74
N MET A 320 9.37 3.52 -2.05
CA MET A 320 8.96 2.53 -1.04
C MET A 320 10.15 1.96 -0.27
N ARG A 321 11.31 1.80 -0.91
CA ARG A 321 12.56 1.44 -0.21
C ARG A 321 12.94 2.47 0.83
N ALA A 322 12.85 3.76 0.49
CA ALA A 322 13.09 4.85 1.44
C ALA A 322 12.17 4.81 2.67
N ARG A 323 10.97 4.22 2.52
CA ARG A 323 9.94 4.05 3.56
C ARG A 323 10.01 2.70 4.29
N LEU A 324 10.90 1.79 3.89
CA LEU A 324 11.06 0.49 4.52
C LEU A 324 11.92 0.59 5.77
N ARG A 325 11.43 0.05 6.90
CA ARG A 325 12.14 -0.10 8.16
C ARG A 325 12.05 -1.54 8.63
N VAL A 326 13.15 -2.08 9.15
CA VAL A 326 13.23 -3.46 9.63
C VAL A 326 13.59 -3.43 11.10
N HIS A 327 12.69 -3.96 11.93
CA HIS A 327 12.77 -3.93 13.38
C HIS A 327 13.09 -5.34 13.89
N SER A 328 14.24 -5.49 14.55
CA SER A 328 14.72 -6.75 15.12
C SER A 328 14.74 -6.71 16.64
N GLY A 329 14.78 -7.89 17.28
CA GLY A 329 14.87 -8.00 18.73
C GLY A 329 13.52 -8.25 19.42
N SER A 330 13.42 -7.80 20.67
CA SER A 330 12.27 -8.06 21.53
C SER A 330 11.04 -7.25 21.11
N PHE A 331 9.83 -7.69 21.48
CA PHE A 331 8.61 -6.94 21.21
C PHE A 331 8.66 -5.50 21.76
N ARG A 332 9.24 -5.32 22.95
CA ARG A 332 9.44 -3.99 23.55
C ARG A 332 10.39 -3.12 22.74
N THR A 333 11.44 -3.72 22.19
CA THR A 333 12.40 -3.03 21.31
C THR A 333 11.70 -2.54 20.05
N CYS A 334 10.96 -3.42 19.36
CA CYS A 334 10.22 -3.04 18.16
C CYS A 334 9.17 -1.96 18.45
N LEU A 335 8.43 -2.06 19.57
CA LEU A 335 7.48 -1.01 19.95
C LEU A 335 8.15 0.34 20.22
N LYS A 336 9.34 0.35 20.83
CA LYS A 336 10.11 1.58 21.06
C LYS A 336 10.52 2.21 19.73
N GLU A 337 11.06 1.41 18.82
CA GLU A 337 11.49 1.86 17.49
C GLU A 337 10.33 2.29 16.58
N LEU A 338 9.12 1.76 16.82
CA LEU A 338 7.91 2.18 16.09
C LEU A 338 7.33 3.50 16.63
N ALA A 339 7.66 3.86 17.86
CA ALA A 339 7.21 5.10 18.49
C ALA A 339 8.16 6.29 18.23
N GLU A 340 9.39 6.00 17.78
CA GLU A 340 10.42 6.96 17.36
C GLU A 340 10.26 7.35 15.89
#